data_AF-A0A940BMZ7-F1
#
_entry.id   AF-A0A940BMZ7-F1
#
_cell.length_a   1.000
_cell.length_b   1.000
_cell.length_c   1.000
_cell.angle_alpha   90.00
_cell.angle_beta   90.00
_cell.angle_gamma   90.00
#
_symmetry.space_group_name_H-M   'P 1'
#
loop_
_entity.id
_entity.type
_entity.pdbx_description
1 polymer ?
#
loop_
_entity_poly.entity_id
_entity_poly.type
_entity_poly.pdbx_seq_one_letter_code
_entity_poly.pdbx_strand_id
1 'polypeptide(L)'
;MGYELYHYDRQSKKECDFKKEIVSCDIDEEKVSKVEELYGIEAPDMLKRMITMCTDDTKNMVANKRVNLIRILSFDELMHPEKRFGAEFKSQGFVAVADCLNNDSLGYDVNMEKWVWRSNEGQRNVYMKDKDVISIICCIDE
;
A
#
# COMPACT_ATOMS: atom_id res chain seq x y z
N MET A 1 3.16 -4.22 -22.69
CA MET A 1 3.27 -4.70 -21.29
C MET A 1 1.97 -5.37 -20.94
N GLY A 2 1.98 -6.68 -20.72
CA GLY A 2 0.82 -7.42 -20.25
C GLY A 2 0.68 -7.24 -18.75
N TYR A 3 -0.53 -7.01 -18.26
CA TYR A 3 -0.82 -6.89 -16.83
C TYR A 3 -1.27 -8.27 -16.32
N GLU A 4 -0.65 -8.78 -15.26
CA GLU A 4 -1.19 -9.92 -14.53
C GLU A 4 -2.28 -9.41 -13.58
N LEU A 5 -3.54 -9.77 -13.88
CA LEU A 5 -4.69 -9.48 -13.04
C LEU A 5 -4.89 -10.65 -12.07
N TYR A 6 -4.67 -10.42 -10.78
CA TYR A 6 -5.05 -11.38 -9.75
C TYR A 6 -6.56 -11.30 -9.53
N HIS A 7 -7.30 -12.23 -10.14
CA HIS A 7 -8.76 -12.33 -9.99
C HIS A 7 -9.15 -12.95 -8.65
N TYR A 8 -9.88 -12.19 -7.82
CA TYR A 8 -10.53 -12.72 -6.62
C TYR A 8 -11.84 -13.45 -6.97
N ASP A 9 -11.89 -14.76 -6.70
CA ASP A 9 -13.11 -15.58 -6.78
C ASP A 9 -13.83 -15.64 -5.42
N ARG A 10 -14.96 -14.92 -5.36
CA ARG A 10 -15.86 -14.79 -4.21
C ARG A 10 -16.48 -16.12 -3.74
N GLN A 11 -16.42 -17.20 -4.56
CA GLN A 11 -17.00 -18.50 -4.20
C GLN A 11 -16.04 -19.43 -3.46
N SER A 12 -14.74 -19.14 -3.46
CA SER A 12 -13.77 -19.95 -2.74
C SER A 12 -13.41 -19.26 -1.42
N LYS A 13 -13.59 -19.94 -0.29
CA LYS A 13 -12.97 -19.58 1.01
C LYS A 13 -11.43 -19.66 0.96
N LYS A 14 -10.81 -19.42 -0.19
CA LYS A 14 -9.37 -19.33 -0.32
C LYS A 14 -8.97 -17.99 0.27
N GLU A 15 -8.15 -18.04 1.32
CA GLU A 15 -7.37 -16.87 1.72
C GLU A 15 -6.76 -16.25 0.47
N CYS A 16 -6.84 -14.93 0.35
CA CYS A 16 -6.18 -14.20 -0.71
C CYS A 16 -4.70 -14.63 -0.74
N ASP A 17 -4.23 -15.26 -1.82
CA ASP A 17 -2.83 -15.71 -1.92
C ASP A 17 -1.87 -14.53 -1.69
N PHE A 18 -2.31 -13.31 -2.02
CA PHE A 18 -1.58 -12.08 -1.73
C PHE A 18 -1.45 -11.76 -0.23
N LYS A 19 -2.46 -12.05 0.61
CA LYS A 19 -2.34 -11.93 2.07
C LYS A 19 -1.19 -12.80 2.57
N LYS A 20 -1.08 -14.02 2.03
CA LYS A 20 0.02 -14.92 2.36
C LYS A 20 1.34 -14.32 1.89
N GLU A 21 1.42 -13.83 0.65
CA GLU A 21 2.61 -13.17 0.13
C GLU A 21 3.11 -12.04 1.05
N ILE A 22 2.24 -11.10 1.48
CA ILE A 22 2.66 -10.01 2.39
C ILE A 22 3.16 -10.57 3.74
N VAL A 23 2.38 -11.46 4.36
CA VAL A 23 2.67 -11.96 5.72
C VAL A 23 3.90 -12.89 5.73
N SER A 24 4.18 -13.57 4.62
CA SER A 24 5.31 -14.49 4.50
C SER A 24 6.49 -13.92 3.71
N CYS A 25 6.45 -12.67 3.26
CA CYS A 25 7.60 -12.11 2.54
C CYS A 25 8.79 -11.95 3.50
N ASP A 26 9.98 -12.26 2.98
CA ASP A 26 11.23 -11.90 3.64
C ASP A 26 11.45 -10.40 3.47
N ILE A 27 11.74 -9.70 4.56
CA ILE A 27 11.89 -8.24 4.54
C ILE A 27 13.13 -7.87 3.74
N ASP A 28 12.97 -6.98 2.76
CA ASP A 28 14.07 -6.37 2.02
C ASP A 28 14.64 -5.20 2.84
N GLU A 29 15.62 -5.51 3.69
CA GLU A 29 16.24 -4.55 4.60
C GLU A 29 16.89 -3.36 3.87
N GLU A 30 17.37 -3.55 2.63
CA GLU A 30 17.96 -2.46 1.85
C GLU A 30 16.90 -1.43 1.44
N LYS A 31 15.75 -1.91 0.92
CA LYS A 31 14.62 -1.02 0.60
C LYS A 31 14.06 -0.35 1.82
N VAL A 32 13.85 -1.12 2.90
CA VAL A 32 13.32 -0.60 4.15
C VAL A 32 14.22 0.50 4.71
N SER A 33 15.52 0.25 4.79
CA SER A 33 16.49 1.23 5.30
C SER A 33 16.45 2.55 4.53
N LYS A 34 16.30 2.51 3.19
CA LYS A 34 16.18 3.73 2.37
C LYS A 34 14.92 4.53 2.69
N VAL A 35 13.79 3.86 2.91
CA VAL A 35 12.52 4.52 3.27
C VAL A 35 12.58 5.06 4.70
N GLU A 36 13.12 4.29 5.63
CA GLU A 36 13.35 4.70 7.02
C GLU A 36 14.25 5.93 7.10
N GLU A 37 15.36 5.97 6.35
CA GLU A 37 16.22 7.15 6.25
C GLU A 37 15.49 8.34 5.62
N LEU A 38 14.72 8.09 4.55
CA LEU A 38 14.01 9.14 3.84
C LEU A 38 12.98 9.86 4.73
N TYR A 39 12.24 9.10 5.53
CA TYR A 39 11.18 9.62 6.40
C TYR A 39 11.65 9.88 7.84
N GLY A 40 12.86 9.44 8.22
CA GLY A 40 13.41 9.60 9.57
C GLY A 40 12.66 8.76 10.62
N ILE A 41 12.29 7.53 10.27
CA ILE A 41 11.43 6.66 11.08
C ILE A 41 12.04 5.27 11.30
N GLU A 42 11.57 4.55 12.30
CA GLU A 42 11.67 3.10 12.37
C GLU A 42 10.32 2.51 11.92
N ALA A 43 10.30 1.81 10.80
CA ALA A 43 9.06 1.33 10.20
C ALA A 43 8.51 0.13 11.00
N PRO A 44 7.21 0.08 11.29
CA PRO A 44 6.61 -1.12 11.87
C PRO A 44 6.66 -2.29 10.88
N ASP A 45 6.66 -3.53 11.39
CA ASP A 45 6.78 -4.75 10.59
C ASP A 45 5.85 -4.80 9.37
N MET A 46 4.59 -4.37 9.53
CA MET A 46 3.65 -4.34 8.42
C MET A 46 4.08 -3.37 7.32
N LEU A 47 4.58 -2.19 7.69
CA LEU A 47 5.08 -1.21 6.72
C LEU A 47 6.33 -1.73 6.02
N LYS A 48 7.25 -2.39 6.75
CA LYS A 48 8.44 -3.04 6.18
C LYS A 48 8.08 -4.05 5.09
N ARG A 49 7.07 -4.87 5.36
CA ARG A 49 6.52 -5.84 4.40
C ARG A 49 5.90 -5.13 3.20
N MET A 50 5.10 -4.09 3.40
CA MET A 50 4.51 -3.32 2.30
C MET A 50 5.56 -2.63 1.42
N ILE A 51 6.62 -2.08 2.01
CA ILE A 51 7.77 -1.50 1.28
C ILE A 51 8.46 -2.58 0.44
N THR A 52 8.67 -3.77 1.01
CA THR A 52 9.26 -4.92 0.31
C THR A 52 8.44 -5.28 -0.94
N MET A 53 7.11 -5.26 -0.82
CA MET A 53 6.18 -5.55 -1.91
C MET A 53 6.17 -4.48 -3.01
N CYS A 54 6.75 -3.30 -2.78
CA CYS A 54 6.95 -2.29 -3.82
C CYS A 54 8.13 -2.70 -4.71
N THR A 55 7.84 -3.52 -5.73
CA THR A 55 8.80 -3.98 -6.74
C THR A 55 8.81 -3.05 -7.96
N ASP A 56 9.89 -3.09 -8.74
CA ASP A 56 9.96 -2.30 -9.99
C ASP A 56 8.87 -2.71 -11.00
N ASP A 57 8.45 -3.98 -10.93
CA ASP A 57 7.25 -4.45 -11.60
C ASP A 57 6.01 -4.07 -10.78
N THR A 58 5.15 -3.22 -11.35
CA THR A 58 3.88 -2.84 -10.72
C THR A 58 2.91 -4.03 -10.70
N LYS A 59 2.60 -4.54 -9.50
CA LYS A 59 1.49 -5.48 -9.31
C LYS A 59 0.19 -4.70 -9.13
N ASN A 60 -0.71 -4.78 -10.12
CA ASN A 60 -2.08 -4.28 -9.99
C ASN A 60 -2.91 -5.30 -9.22
N MET A 61 -3.60 -4.88 -8.16
CA MET A 61 -4.59 -5.69 -7.49
C MET A 61 -5.99 -5.14 -7.69
N VAL A 62 -6.95 -6.04 -7.86
CA VAL A 62 -8.36 -5.66 -7.95
C VAL A 62 -8.93 -5.72 -6.55
N ALA A 63 -9.24 -4.55 -5.95
CA ALA A 63 -9.97 -4.52 -4.70
C ALA A 63 -11.49 -4.69 -4.92
N ASN A 64 -11.96 -5.93 -4.97
CA ASN A 64 -13.36 -6.37 -5.00
C ASN A 64 -14.20 -5.91 -6.22
N LYS A 65 -15.24 -6.68 -6.55
CA LYS A 65 -16.16 -6.48 -7.69
C LYS A 65 -17.01 -5.20 -7.65
N ARG A 66 -16.83 -4.30 -6.68
CA ARG A 66 -17.70 -3.11 -6.56
C ARG A 66 -17.05 -1.76 -6.69
N VAL A 67 -15.88 -1.47 -6.12
CA VAL A 67 -15.30 -0.13 -6.33
C VAL A 67 -13.83 -0.13 -5.90
N ASN A 68 -12.96 0.34 -6.82
CA ASN A 68 -11.54 0.70 -6.66
C ASN A 68 -10.53 -0.42 -6.91
N LEU A 69 -9.68 -0.25 -7.93
CA LEU A 69 -8.44 -1.01 -8.07
C LEU A 69 -7.47 -0.48 -7.01
N ILE A 70 -6.74 -1.37 -6.34
CA ILE A 70 -5.63 -0.99 -5.47
C ILE A 70 -4.37 -1.47 -6.16
N ARG A 71 -3.48 -0.55 -6.48
CA ARG A 71 -2.20 -0.88 -7.11
C ARG A 71 -1.10 -0.58 -6.12
N ILE A 72 -0.33 -1.60 -5.76
CA ILE A 72 0.89 -1.38 -4.98
C ILE A 72 1.85 -0.54 -5.83
N LEU A 73 2.41 0.50 -5.22
CA LEU A 73 3.35 1.39 -5.90
C LEU A 73 4.62 0.62 -6.26
N SER A 74 5.29 1.05 -7.33
CA SER A 74 6.67 0.61 -7.54
C SER A 74 7.59 1.25 -6.49
N PHE A 75 8.81 0.73 -6.33
CA PHE A 75 9.77 1.33 -5.40
C PHE A 75 10.10 2.78 -5.79
N ASP A 76 10.28 3.06 -7.09
CA ASP A 76 10.50 4.44 -7.58
C ASP A 76 9.32 5.37 -7.25
N GLU A 77 8.08 4.90 -7.42
CA GLU A 77 6.89 5.68 -7.07
C GLU A 77 6.74 5.89 -5.56
N LEU A 78 7.12 4.91 -4.73
CA LEU A 78 7.13 5.04 -3.27
C LEU A 78 8.17 6.06 -2.80
N MET A 79 9.33 6.11 -3.46
CA MET A 79 10.40 7.06 -3.16
C MET A 79 10.09 8.48 -3.67
N HIS A 80 9.24 8.59 -4.69
CA HIS A 80 8.87 9.85 -5.34
C HIS A 80 7.36 9.99 -5.56
N PRO A 81 6.54 9.89 -4.49
CA PRO A 81 5.08 9.86 -4.63
C PRO A 81 4.52 11.17 -5.21
N GLU A 82 5.23 12.28 -5.06
CA GLU A 82 4.88 13.57 -5.66
C GLU A 82 4.81 13.53 -7.18
N LYS A 83 5.64 12.70 -7.85
CA LYS A 83 5.61 12.54 -9.31
C LYS A 83 4.32 11.86 -9.77
N ARG A 84 3.71 11.03 -8.90
CA ARG A 84 2.49 10.28 -9.19
C ARG A 84 1.24 11.02 -8.76
N PHE A 85 1.24 11.59 -7.56
CA PHE A 85 0.05 12.15 -6.91
C PHE A 85 0.00 13.68 -6.90
N GLY A 86 1.10 14.36 -7.31
CA GLY A 86 1.18 15.82 -7.26
C GLY A 86 1.13 16.41 -5.84
N ALA A 87 1.46 15.61 -4.83
CA ALA A 87 1.36 15.97 -3.41
C ALA A 87 2.67 15.71 -2.66
N GLU A 88 3.05 16.63 -1.75
CA GLU A 88 4.30 16.57 -0.99
C GLU A 88 4.18 15.67 0.26
N PHE A 89 4.01 14.37 0.05
CA PHE A 89 3.77 13.41 1.14
C PHE A 89 4.90 13.32 2.17
N LYS A 90 6.15 13.44 1.73
CA LYS A 90 7.32 13.44 2.62
C LYS A 90 7.23 14.53 3.70
N SER A 91 6.93 15.76 3.30
CA SER A 91 6.80 16.90 4.23
C SER A 91 5.68 16.72 5.25
N GLN A 92 4.71 15.86 4.93
CA GLN A 92 3.54 15.57 5.74
C GLN A 92 3.69 14.29 6.56
N GLY A 93 4.84 13.60 6.46
CA GLY A 93 5.08 12.34 7.15
C GLY A 93 4.16 11.22 6.68
N PHE A 94 3.82 11.16 5.39
CA PHE A 94 2.95 10.14 4.85
C PHE A 94 3.71 9.22 3.88
N VAL A 95 3.82 7.94 4.21
CA VAL A 95 4.46 6.92 3.36
C VAL A 95 3.36 6.24 2.54
N ALA A 96 3.15 6.66 1.30
CA ALA A 96 2.21 6.02 0.39
C ALA A 96 2.76 4.67 -0.09
N VAL A 97 1.95 3.62 -0.03
CA VAL A 97 2.33 2.27 -0.50
C VAL A 97 1.42 1.74 -1.59
N ALA A 98 0.21 2.31 -1.74
CA ALA A 98 -0.70 1.94 -2.82
C ALA A 98 -1.49 3.13 -3.38
N ASP A 99 -1.77 3.05 -4.68
CA ASP A 99 -2.68 3.90 -5.44
C ASP A 99 -4.06 3.25 -5.46
N CYS A 100 -5.06 3.92 -4.91
CA CYS A 100 -6.42 3.38 -4.75
C CYS A 100 -7.40 3.86 -5.84
N LEU A 101 -6.87 4.36 -6.98
CA LEU A 101 -7.63 5.09 -8.01
C LEU A 101 -8.31 6.37 -7.47
N ASN A 102 -8.86 7.18 -8.38
CA ASN A 102 -9.53 8.45 -8.06
C ASN A 102 -8.67 9.43 -7.25
N ASN A 103 -7.35 9.37 -7.44
CA ASN A 103 -6.40 10.19 -6.70
C ASN A 103 -6.44 9.96 -5.17
N ASP A 104 -6.81 8.77 -4.73
CA ASP A 104 -6.69 8.33 -3.36
C ASP A 104 -5.43 7.46 -3.18
N SER A 105 -4.89 7.45 -1.97
CA SER A 105 -3.72 6.66 -1.60
C SER A 105 -3.93 5.92 -0.28
N LEU A 106 -3.37 4.73 -0.20
CA LEU A 106 -3.22 3.99 1.05
C LEU A 106 -1.77 4.08 1.49
N GLY A 107 -1.55 4.41 2.75
CA GLY A 107 -0.21 4.58 3.29
C GLY A 107 -0.19 4.67 4.80
N TYR A 108 0.99 4.99 5.32
CA TYR A 108 1.25 5.10 6.75
C TYR A 108 1.56 6.55 7.12
N ASP A 109 0.80 7.09 8.08
CA ASP A 109 1.05 8.38 8.70
C ASP A 109 2.03 8.19 9.86
N VAL A 110 3.27 8.66 9.67
CA VAL A 110 4.36 8.48 10.63
C VAL A 110 4.18 9.33 11.89
N ASN A 111 3.48 10.45 11.78
CA ASN A 111 3.25 11.34 12.92
C ASN A 111 2.18 10.76 13.85
N MET A 112 1.23 10.02 13.29
CA MET A 112 0.14 9.39 14.04
C MET A 112 0.38 7.90 14.32
N GLU A 113 1.45 7.34 13.75
CA GLU A 113 1.79 5.91 13.77
C GLU A 113 0.62 5.01 13.33
N LYS A 114 -0.08 5.42 12.26
CA LYS A 114 -1.32 4.77 11.80
C LYS A 114 -1.39 4.64 10.30
N TRP A 115 -2.03 3.57 9.87
CA TRP A 115 -2.47 3.43 8.49
C TRP A 115 -3.60 4.40 8.18
N VAL A 116 -3.58 4.95 6.97
CA VAL A 116 -4.58 5.89 6.50
C VAL A 116 -4.88 5.65 5.02
N TRP A 117 -6.17 5.59 4.71
CA TRP A 117 -6.67 5.85 3.37
C TRP A 117 -6.91 7.34 3.25
N ARG A 118 -6.22 7.96 2.31
CA ARG A 118 -6.19 9.40 2.13
C ARG A 118 -6.67 9.78 0.75
N SER A 119 -7.59 10.74 0.68
CA SER A 119 -7.86 11.42 -0.57
C SER A 119 -6.84 12.52 -0.82
N ASN A 120 -6.14 12.45 -1.95
CA ASN A 120 -5.11 13.43 -2.27
C ASN A 120 -5.71 14.76 -2.77
N GLU A 121 -7.03 14.81 -2.98
CA GLU A 121 -7.79 16.04 -3.20
C GLU A 121 -8.12 16.79 -1.90
N GLY A 122 -7.63 16.30 -0.75
CA GLY A 122 -7.70 17.00 0.54
C GLY A 122 -9.04 16.89 1.27
N GLN A 123 -9.92 15.99 0.83
CA GLN A 123 -11.29 15.92 1.37
C GLN A 123 -11.46 14.95 2.55
N ARG A 124 -10.59 13.94 2.72
CA ARG A 124 -10.81 12.90 3.74
C ARG A 124 -9.57 12.06 4.07
N ASN A 125 -9.37 11.82 5.36
CA ASN A 125 -8.48 10.77 5.90
C ASN A 125 -9.33 9.73 6.65
N VAL A 126 -9.07 8.45 6.42
CA VAL A 126 -9.69 7.34 7.16
C VAL A 126 -8.58 6.50 7.78
N TYR A 127 -8.44 6.55 9.10
CA TYR A 127 -7.44 5.81 9.83
C TYR A 127 -7.90 4.37 10.11
N MET A 128 -6.96 3.43 10.09
CA MET A 128 -7.25 1.99 10.18
C MET A 128 -6.17 1.23 10.94
N LYS A 129 -6.48 -0.01 11.34
CA LYS A 129 -5.52 -0.93 11.98
C LYS A 129 -4.86 -1.83 10.92
N ASP A 130 -3.72 -2.43 11.25
CA ASP A 130 -2.97 -3.32 10.35
C ASP A 130 -3.83 -4.44 9.73
N LYS A 131 -4.69 -5.06 10.53
CA LYS A 131 -5.58 -6.13 10.03
C LYS A 131 -6.56 -5.62 8.97
N ASP A 132 -7.00 -4.37 9.08
CA ASP A 132 -7.96 -3.76 8.17
C ASP A 132 -7.29 -3.41 6.84
N VAL A 133 -6.00 -3.03 6.86
CA VAL A 133 -5.16 -2.77 5.68
C VAL A 133 -5.05 -4.01 4.82
N ILE A 134 -4.70 -5.15 5.43
CA ILE A 134 -4.62 -6.43 4.73
C ILE A 134 -5.96 -6.78 4.14
N SER A 135 -7.05 -6.67 4.91
CA SER A 135 -8.40 -6.97 4.43
C SER A 135 -8.81 -6.10 3.24
N ILE A 136 -8.46 -4.80 3.25
CA ILE A 136 -8.71 -3.87 2.15
C ILE A 136 -7.92 -4.27 0.89
N ILE A 137 -6.61 -4.50 1.03
CA ILE A 137 -5.74 -4.91 -0.07
C ILE A 137 -6.16 -6.27 -0.63
N CYS A 138 -6.59 -7.18 0.24
CA CYS A 138 -6.88 -8.58 -0.10
C CYS A 138 -8.36 -8.86 -0.40
N CYS A 139 -9.23 -7.85 -0.35
CA CYS A 139 -10.68 -7.98 -0.52
C CYS A 139 -11.36 -8.94 0.47
N ILE A 140 -10.80 -9.11 1.65
CA ILE A 140 -11.34 -10.05 2.65
C ILE A 140 -12.29 -9.24 3.53
N ASP A 141 -13.60 -9.35 3.31
CA ASP A 141 -14.58 -8.98 4.34
C ASP A 141 -14.42 -10.03 5.47
N GLU A 142 -13.89 -9.63 6.64
CA GLU A 142 -13.92 -10.46 7.87
C GLU A 142 -15.33 -10.50 8.47
#